data_AF-A0AB40CQR8-F1
#
_entry.id   AF-A0AB40CQR8-F1
#
_cell.length_a   1.000
_cell.length_b   1.000
_cell.length_c   1.000
_cell.angle_alpha   90.00
_cell.angle_beta   90.00
_cell.angle_gamma   90.00
#
_symmetry.space_group_name_H-M   'P 1'
#
loop_
_entity.id
_entity.type
_entity.pdbx_description
1 polymer ?
#
loop_
_entity_poly.entity_id
_entity_poly.type
_entity_poly.pdbx_seq_one_letter_code
_entity_poly.pdbx_strand_id
1 'polypeptide(L)'
;MRKDESWGKSIQVDNVQVLANSSADIPEIYIRPDLDIGAGKISDEKLPIIDMSLLLNSNFSFEECSKLDLACKQWGFFQLVNHGIDDELMDKMEGDLKEFFKLPLEEKEVFAPVPGGLQGYGQKLNVNEEKLEWHDLLFLITRPLDSKNLRFWPTHPSSFRSTLEKYSLELKRVSECLFEVICQELRAQARDTP
;
A
#
# COMPACT_ATOMS: atom_id res chain seq x y z
N MET A 1 -45.96 -11.10 4.31
CA MET A 1 -45.16 -12.19 3.69
C MET A 1 -44.92 -11.81 2.24
N ARG A 2 -43.74 -11.69 1.66
CA ARG A 2 -42.34 -11.54 2.11
C ARG A 2 -41.77 -10.50 1.12
N LYS A 3 -40.99 -9.53 1.60
CA LYS A 3 -40.11 -8.75 0.72
C LYS A 3 -38.94 -9.67 0.41
N ASP A 4 -38.73 -10.00 -0.85
CA ASP A 4 -37.49 -10.64 -1.28
C ASP A 4 -36.37 -9.62 -1.12
N GLU A 5 -35.63 -9.74 -0.02
CA GLU A 5 -34.31 -9.15 0.12
C GLU A 5 -33.36 -9.95 -0.76
N SER A 6 -33.22 -9.56 -2.03
CA SER A 6 -32.14 -10.05 -2.87
C SER A 6 -30.84 -9.38 -2.40
N TRP A 7 -30.23 -9.94 -1.37
CA TRP A 7 -28.83 -9.68 -1.07
C TRP A 7 -28.03 -10.00 -2.34
N GLY A 8 -27.25 -9.02 -2.81
CA GLY A 8 -26.58 -9.04 -4.10
C GLY A 8 -25.87 -10.37 -4.36
N LYS A 9 -25.98 -10.87 -5.59
CA LYS A 9 -25.22 -12.05 -6.02
C LYS A 9 -23.76 -11.81 -5.68
N SER A 10 -23.22 -12.55 -4.70
CA SER A 10 -21.79 -12.62 -4.48
C SER A 10 -21.21 -13.26 -5.73
N ILE A 11 -20.63 -12.44 -6.60
CA ILE A 11 -19.86 -12.94 -7.73
C ILE A 11 -18.65 -13.61 -7.09
N GLN A 12 -18.59 -14.94 -7.15
CA GLN A 12 -17.34 -15.63 -6.88
C GLN A 12 -16.41 -15.30 -8.04
N VAL A 13 -15.31 -14.65 -7.72
CA VAL A 13 -14.30 -14.25 -8.68
C VAL A 13 -13.06 -15.05 -8.35
N ASP A 14 -12.49 -15.68 -9.36
CA ASP A 14 -11.28 -16.46 -9.19
C ASP A 14 -10.12 -15.55 -8.75
N ASN A 15 -9.20 -16.14 -8.00
CA ASN A 15 -7.97 -15.49 -7.61
C ASN A 15 -7.18 -15.03 -8.85
N VAL A 16 -6.74 -13.77 -8.88
CA VAL A 16 -6.10 -13.19 -10.08
C VAL A 16 -4.77 -13.87 -10.39
N GLN A 17 -4.00 -14.26 -9.38
CA GLN A 17 -2.77 -15.00 -9.59
C GLN A 17 -3.02 -16.38 -10.21
N VAL A 18 -4.13 -17.05 -9.87
CA VAL A 18 -4.54 -18.30 -10.55
C VAL A 18 -4.95 -18.03 -11.99
N LEU A 19 -5.77 -17.00 -12.23
CA LEU A 19 -6.18 -16.60 -13.58
C LEU A 19 -4.98 -16.26 -14.46
N ALA A 20 -4.01 -15.50 -13.95
CA ALA A 20 -2.80 -15.11 -14.66
C ALA A 20 -1.87 -16.28 -15.00
N ASN A 21 -1.91 -17.36 -14.21
CA ASN A 21 -1.16 -18.59 -14.50
C ASN A 21 -1.92 -19.56 -15.40
N SER A 22 -3.20 -19.30 -15.67
CA SER A 22 -3.99 -20.06 -16.64
C SER A 22 -3.72 -19.57 -18.07
N SER A 23 -4.03 -20.40 -19.07
CA SER A 23 -4.03 -19.97 -20.47
C SER A 23 -5.37 -19.36 -20.91
N ALA A 24 -6.23 -18.97 -19.95
CA ALA A 24 -7.53 -18.39 -20.23
C ALA A 24 -7.43 -16.91 -20.62
N ASP A 25 -8.42 -16.43 -21.36
CA ASP A 25 -8.55 -15.01 -21.65
C ASP A 25 -8.88 -14.21 -20.38
N ILE A 26 -8.46 -12.95 -20.33
CA ILE A 26 -8.77 -12.03 -19.25
C ILE A 26 -10.31 -11.83 -19.18
N PRO A 27 -10.97 -12.13 -18.05
CA PRO A 27 -12.42 -11.95 -17.94
C PRO A 27 -12.87 -10.49 -18.13
N GLU A 28 -14.02 -10.31 -18.76
CA GLU A 28 -14.61 -9.00 -19.08
C GLU A 28 -14.75 -8.06 -17.87
N ILE A 29 -14.92 -8.62 -16.67
CA ILE A 29 -15.01 -7.85 -15.41
C ILE A 29 -13.73 -7.08 -15.08
N TYR A 30 -12.60 -7.40 -15.70
CA TYR A 30 -11.33 -6.68 -15.54
C TYR A 30 -11.00 -5.75 -16.71
N ILE A 31 -11.73 -5.86 -17.83
CA ILE A 31 -11.48 -5.04 -19.02
C ILE A 31 -12.11 -3.66 -18.81
N ARG A 32 -11.29 -2.61 -18.97
CA ARG A 32 -11.68 -1.20 -18.78
C ARG A 32 -11.59 -0.44 -20.10
N PRO A 33 -12.57 -0.60 -21.02
CA PRO A 33 -12.56 0.14 -22.28
C PRO A 33 -12.87 1.63 -22.08
N ASP A 34 -13.44 1.98 -20.92
CA ASP A 34 -13.73 3.34 -20.44
C ASP A 34 -12.47 4.10 -20.03
N LEU A 35 -11.43 3.38 -19.59
CA LEU A 35 -10.14 3.98 -19.31
C LEU A 35 -9.42 4.16 -20.64
N ASP A 36 -9.61 5.34 -21.26
CA ASP A 36 -8.71 5.85 -22.29
C ASP A 36 -7.37 6.19 -21.64
N ILE A 37 -6.61 5.15 -21.28
CA ILE A 37 -5.18 5.26 -20.96
C ILE A 37 -4.44 5.42 -22.30
N GLY A 38 -4.89 6.35 -23.15
CA GLY A 38 -4.42 6.53 -24.51
C GLY A 38 -2.90 6.61 -24.47
N ALA A 39 -2.22 5.56 -24.97
CA ALA A 39 -0.78 5.27 -24.84
C ALA A 39 -0.09 6.32 -23.97
N GLY A 40 -0.32 6.24 -22.65
CA GLY A 40 -0.14 7.38 -21.75
C GLY A 40 1.11 8.15 -22.13
N LYS A 41 0.98 9.43 -22.50
CA LYS A 41 2.15 10.28 -22.71
C LYS A 41 2.94 10.21 -21.42
N ILE A 42 3.97 9.37 -21.40
CA ILE A 42 4.91 9.29 -20.30
C ILE A 42 5.55 10.67 -20.29
N SER A 43 5.15 11.48 -19.31
CA SER A 43 5.83 12.74 -19.07
C SER A 43 7.27 12.40 -18.72
N ASP A 44 8.25 13.06 -19.35
CA ASP A 44 9.66 12.96 -18.97
C ASP A 44 9.92 13.59 -17.59
N GLU A 45 8.90 14.22 -16.98
CA GLU A 45 8.98 14.80 -15.65
C GLU A 45 9.18 13.69 -14.60
N LYS A 46 10.32 13.76 -13.92
CA LYS A 46 10.67 12.80 -12.87
C LYS A 46 10.01 13.20 -11.56
N LEU A 47 9.49 12.21 -10.83
CA LEU A 47 9.01 12.41 -9.47
C LEU A 47 10.11 13.05 -8.60
N PRO A 48 9.77 14.04 -7.76
CA PRO A 48 10.71 14.61 -6.81
C PRO A 48 11.33 13.52 -5.91
N ILE A 49 12.63 13.62 -5.66
CA ILE A 49 13.35 12.76 -4.70
C ILE A 49 13.65 13.62 -3.48
N ILE A 50 13.25 13.18 -2.29
CA ILE A 50 13.50 13.86 -1.03
C ILE A 50 14.50 13.04 -0.22
N ASP A 51 15.58 13.66 0.24
CA ASP A 51 16.61 13.05 1.06
C ASP A 51 16.31 13.28 2.55
N MET A 52 15.92 12.21 3.25
CA MET A 52 15.56 12.31 4.66
C MET A 52 16.75 12.67 5.55
N SER A 53 17.97 12.29 5.17
CA SER A 53 19.17 12.64 5.96
C SER A 53 19.46 14.14 5.91
N LEU A 54 19.14 14.80 4.79
CA LEU A 54 19.25 16.25 4.65
C LEU A 54 18.13 16.99 5.38
N LEU A 55 16.89 16.46 5.36
CA LEU A 55 15.78 17.01 6.14
C LEU A 55 16.11 17.07 7.64
N LEU A 56 16.78 16.03 8.16
CA LEU A 56 17.12 15.93 9.57
C LEU A 56 18.43 16.64 9.93
N ASN A 57 19.16 17.16 8.94
CA ASN A 57 20.41 17.87 9.16
C ASN A 57 20.17 19.39 9.23
N SER A 58 20.40 19.99 10.40
CA SER A 58 20.17 21.42 10.64
C SER A 58 20.92 22.36 9.69
N ASN A 59 22.01 21.90 9.07
CA ASN A 59 22.81 22.72 8.14
C ASN A 59 22.25 22.73 6.71
N PHE A 60 21.44 21.73 6.34
CA PHE A 60 20.92 21.54 4.98
C PHE A 60 19.39 21.46 4.90
N SER A 61 18.71 21.52 6.05
CA SER A 61 17.27 21.30 6.14
C SER A 61 16.45 22.30 5.32
N PHE A 62 16.87 23.57 5.21
CA PHE A 62 16.09 24.59 4.50
C PHE A 62 15.85 24.27 3.02
N GLU A 63 16.90 23.85 2.30
CA GLU A 63 16.80 23.53 0.87
C GLU A 63 15.93 22.30 0.64
N GLU A 64 16.14 21.25 1.44
CA GLU A 64 15.40 20.00 1.29
C GLU A 64 13.94 20.13 1.79
N CYS A 65 13.68 20.94 2.82
CA CYS A 65 12.33 21.32 3.25
C CYS A 65 11.58 22.07 2.14
N SER A 66 12.24 23.02 1.47
CA SER A 66 11.64 23.77 0.35
C SER A 66 11.28 22.84 -0.80
N LYS A 67 12.13 21.85 -1.08
CA LYS A 67 11.88 20.81 -2.09
C LYS A 67 10.71 19.89 -1.69
N LEU A 68 10.61 19.52 -0.42
CA LEU A 68 9.50 18.75 0.13
C LEU A 68 8.18 19.53 0.02
N ASP A 69 8.15 20.81 0.37
CA ASP A 69 6.98 21.67 0.22
C ASP A 69 6.49 21.75 -1.23
N LEU A 70 7.43 21.94 -2.16
CA LEU A 70 7.13 21.98 -3.59
C LEU A 70 6.58 20.64 -4.09
N ALA A 71 7.19 19.53 -3.68
CA ALA A 71 6.72 18.19 -4.02
C ALA A 71 5.29 17.94 -3.50
N CYS A 72 5.01 18.31 -2.25
CA CYS A 72 3.66 18.21 -1.68
C CYS A 72 2.63 19.05 -2.44
N LYS A 73 2.96 20.28 -2.84
CA LYS A 73 2.04 21.22 -3.50
C LYS A 73 1.81 20.93 -4.98
N GLN A 74 2.86 20.56 -5.71
CA GLN A 74 2.80 20.37 -7.16
C GLN A 74 2.48 18.94 -7.57
N TRP A 75 2.99 17.95 -6.82
CA TRP A 75 2.88 16.54 -7.18
C TRP A 75 1.93 15.77 -6.27
N GLY A 76 1.94 16.06 -4.97
CA GLY A 76 1.29 15.23 -3.96
C GLY A 76 1.99 13.88 -3.74
N PHE A 77 3.10 13.62 -4.43
CA PHE A 77 3.90 12.40 -4.38
C PHE A 77 5.39 12.71 -4.54
N PHE A 78 6.24 11.90 -3.91
CA PHE A 78 7.69 11.96 -4.02
C PHE A 78 8.31 10.62 -3.63
N GLN A 79 9.56 10.40 -4.02
CA GLN A 79 10.39 9.31 -3.53
C GLN A 79 11.18 9.80 -2.31
N LEU A 80 11.24 9.01 -1.25
CA LEU A 80 12.07 9.29 -0.08
C LEU A 80 13.32 8.42 -0.13
N VAL A 81 14.50 9.01 -0.03
CA VAL A 81 15.79 8.30 0.02
C VAL A 81 16.52 8.60 1.32
N ASN A 82 17.52 7.79 1.65
CA ASN A 82 18.31 7.93 2.89
C ASN A 82 17.41 7.99 4.15
N HIS A 83 16.30 7.25 4.15
CA HIS A 83 15.31 7.20 5.23
C HIS A 83 15.77 6.46 6.49
N GLY A 84 16.94 5.80 6.40
CA GLY A 84 17.55 5.08 7.52
C GLY A 84 16.81 3.81 7.92
N ILE A 85 16.00 3.25 7.02
CA ILE A 85 15.50 1.87 7.18
C ILE A 85 16.61 0.99 6.62
N ASP A 86 17.00 -0.01 7.39
CA ASP A 86 18.03 -0.96 7.01
C ASP A 86 17.64 -1.73 5.72
N ASP A 87 18.56 -1.79 4.76
CA ASP A 87 18.32 -2.42 3.46
C ASP A 87 18.07 -3.93 3.62
N GLU A 88 18.77 -4.61 4.54
CA GLU A 88 18.54 -6.04 4.79
C GLU A 88 17.13 -6.29 5.33
N LEU A 89 16.60 -5.39 6.17
CA LEU A 89 15.22 -5.46 6.65
C LEU A 89 14.20 -5.28 5.52
N MET A 90 14.45 -4.36 4.58
CA MET A 90 13.58 -4.15 3.42
C MET A 90 13.59 -5.36 2.49
N ASP A 91 14.79 -5.84 2.12
CA ASP A 91 14.98 -7.04 1.31
C ASP A 91 14.33 -8.25 1.96
N LYS A 92 14.46 -8.37 3.29
CA LYS A 92 13.84 -9.45 4.05
C LYS A 92 12.31 -9.36 4.03
N MET A 93 11.73 -8.18 4.17
CA MET A 93 10.28 -8.01 4.11
C MET A 93 9.75 -8.33 2.70
N GLU A 94 10.44 -7.88 1.67
CA GLU A 94 10.12 -8.22 0.28
C GLU A 94 10.23 -9.73 0.03
N GLY A 95 11.30 -10.37 0.53
CA GLY A 95 11.49 -11.81 0.48
C GLY A 95 10.37 -12.58 1.16
N ASP A 96 10.03 -12.20 2.40
CA ASP A 96 8.97 -12.86 3.17
C ASP A 96 7.59 -12.74 2.47
N LEU A 97 7.30 -11.60 1.83
CA LEU A 97 6.10 -11.40 1.01
C LEU A 97 6.13 -12.29 -0.24
N LYS A 98 7.25 -12.30 -0.98
CA LYS A 98 7.39 -13.15 -2.18
C LYS A 98 7.20 -14.62 -1.85
N GLU A 99 7.74 -15.10 -0.74
CA GLU A 99 7.56 -16.47 -0.29
C GLU A 99 6.10 -16.76 0.06
N PHE A 100 5.43 -15.87 0.78
CA PHE A 100 3.99 -16.00 1.06
C PHE A 100 3.15 -16.09 -0.23
N PHE A 101 3.37 -15.21 -1.21
CA PHE A 101 2.60 -15.21 -2.46
C PHE A 101 2.90 -16.40 -3.37
N LYS A 102 4.02 -17.11 -3.15
CA LYS A 102 4.36 -18.38 -3.84
C LYS A 102 3.70 -19.61 -3.22
N LEU A 103 3.13 -19.50 -2.02
CA LEU A 103 2.41 -20.61 -1.39
C LEU A 103 1.20 -21.03 -2.25
N PRO A 104 0.76 -22.30 -2.15
CA PRO A 104 -0.50 -22.76 -2.72
C PRO A 104 -1.67 -21.85 -2.35
N LEU A 105 -2.66 -21.73 -3.24
CA LEU A 105 -3.81 -20.85 -3.02
C LEU A 105 -4.52 -21.19 -1.70
N GLU A 106 -4.70 -22.48 -1.44
CA GLU A 106 -5.40 -23.00 -0.27
C GLU A 106 -4.72 -22.56 1.04
N GLU A 107 -3.39 -22.46 1.05
CA GLU A 107 -2.64 -21.98 2.21
C GLU A 107 -2.80 -20.47 2.42
N LYS A 108 -2.91 -19.70 1.34
CA LYS A 108 -3.13 -18.26 1.39
C LYS A 108 -4.56 -17.91 1.79
N GLU A 109 -5.55 -18.67 1.31
CA GLU A 109 -6.97 -18.48 1.61
C GLU A 109 -7.34 -18.74 3.08
N VAL A 110 -6.49 -19.42 3.85
CA VAL A 110 -6.63 -19.50 5.31
C VAL A 110 -6.66 -18.09 5.95
N PHE A 111 -6.00 -17.12 5.32
CA PHE A 111 -5.94 -15.74 5.76
C PHE A 111 -7.01 -14.85 5.12
N ALA A 112 -8.03 -15.41 4.47
CA ALA A 112 -9.07 -14.63 3.80
C ALA A 112 -9.84 -13.71 4.76
N PRO A 113 -10.30 -12.52 4.29
CA PRO A 113 -11.15 -11.64 5.07
C PRO A 113 -12.42 -12.35 5.56
N VAL A 114 -12.84 -12.01 6.78
CA VAL A 114 -14.19 -12.34 7.24
C VAL A 114 -15.23 -11.46 6.52
N PRO A 115 -16.50 -11.87 6.39
CA PRO A 115 -17.54 -11.03 5.83
C PRO A 115 -17.59 -9.65 6.51
N GLY A 116 -17.46 -8.57 5.73
CA GLY A 116 -17.40 -7.19 6.22
C GLY A 116 -16.05 -6.78 6.86
N GLY A 117 -15.06 -7.68 6.87
CA GLY A 117 -13.71 -7.42 7.36
C GLY A 117 -12.81 -6.77 6.30
N LEU A 118 -11.84 -5.97 6.76
CA LEU A 118 -10.88 -5.30 5.89
C LEU A 118 -9.55 -6.06 5.74
N GLN A 119 -9.18 -6.86 6.75
CA GLN A 119 -7.89 -7.54 6.81
C GLN A 119 -7.97 -8.94 6.20
N GLY A 120 -6.88 -9.36 5.57
CA GLY A 120 -6.72 -10.71 5.03
C GLY A 120 -6.16 -10.74 3.61
N TYR A 121 -6.02 -11.95 3.08
CA TYR A 121 -5.62 -12.24 1.72
C TYR A 121 -6.83 -12.40 0.79
N GLY A 122 -6.84 -11.73 -0.34
CA GLY A 122 -7.84 -11.94 -1.40
C GLY A 122 -8.03 -10.70 -2.26
N GLN A 123 -9.13 -10.66 -3.01
CA GLN A 123 -9.56 -9.45 -3.69
C GLN A 123 -10.54 -8.67 -2.83
N LYS A 124 -10.40 -7.36 -2.81
CA LYS A 124 -11.43 -6.50 -2.21
C LYS A 124 -12.52 -6.27 -3.26
N LEU A 125 -13.61 -7.03 -3.13
CA LEU A 125 -14.80 -6.80 -3.95
C LEU A 125 -15.49 -5.52 -3.47
N ASN A 126 -15.36 -4.45 -4.23
CA ASN A 126 -16.18 -3.27 -4.02
C ASN A 126 -17.59 -3.59 -4.55
N VAL A 127 -18.56 -3.72 -3.64
CA VAL A 127 -19.96 -4.11 -3.96
C VAL A 127 -20.63 -3.16 -4.96
N ASN A 128 -20.06 -1.96 -5.16
CA ASN A 128 -20.58 -0.92 -6.05
C ASN A 128 -19.75 -0.75 -7.34
N GLU A 129 -18.72 -1.56 -7.58
CA GLU A 129 -17.92 -1.49 -8.79
C GLU A 129 -18.32 -2.59 -9.77
N GLU A 130 -18.68 -2.20 -11.00
CA GLU A 130 -18.99 -3.13 -12.09
C GLU A 130 -17.74 -3.82 -12.65
N LYS A 131 -16.55 -3.30 -12.32
CA LYS A 131 -15.26 -3.77 -12.80
C LYS A 131 -14.30 -3.97 -11.63
N LEU A 132 -13.47 -5.01 -11.71
CA LEU A 132 -12.50 -5.38 -10.68
C LEU A 132 -11.08 -5.01 -11.09
N GLU A 133 -10.21 -4.87 -10.10
CA GLU A 133 -8.79 -4.60 -10.30
C GLU A 133 -8.02 -5.93 -10.49
N TRP A 134 -7.01 -5.91 -11.37
CA TRP A 134 -6.19 -7.09 -11.66
C TRP A 134 -5.07 -7.28 -10.62
N HIS A 135 -5.44 -7.56 -9.38
CA HIS A 135 -4.49 -7.94 -8.33
C HIS A 135 -5.13 -8.83 -7.27
N ASP A 136 -4.27 -9.49 -6.50
CA ASP A 136 -4.63 -10.03 -5.20
C ASP A 136 -3.83 -9.28 -4.13
N LEU A 137 -4.41 -9.05 -2.97
CA LEU A 137 -3.79 -8.26 -1.92
C LEU A 137 -3.80 -8.98 -0.57
N LEU A 138 -2.77 -8.73 0.22
CA LEU A 138 -2.73 -9.07 1.65
C LEU A 138 -2.81 -7.76 2.44
N PHE A 139 -3.99 -7.46 2.99
CA PHE A 139 -4.20 -6.25 3.79
C PHE A 139 -4.06 -6.56 5.27
N LEU A 140 -3.09 -5.92 5.94
CA LEU A 140 -2.83 -6.12 7.36
C LEU A 140 -2.77 -4.78 8.09
N ILE A 141 -3.48 -4.70 9.21
CA ILE A 141 -3.31 -3.59 10.14
C ILE A 141 -2.12 -3.91 11.04
N THR A 142 -1.08 -3.09 10.95
CA THR A 142 0.12 -3.23 11.76
C THR A 142 0.13 -2.31 12.98
N ARG A 143 -0.58 -1.17 12.89
CA ARG A 143 -0.69 -0.16 13.95
C ARG A 143 -2.09 0.51 13.94
N PRO A 144 -2.61 0.96 15.09
CA PRO A 144 -2.06 0.78 16.44
C PRO A 144 -2.09 -0.69 16.89
N LEU A 145 -1.28 -1.06 17.89
CA LEU A 145 -1.12 -2.45 18.30
C LEU A 145 -2.42 -3.11 18.76
N ASP A 146 -3.37 -2.35 19.31
CA ASP A 146 -4.68 -2.86 19.74
C ASP A 146 -5.59 -3.25 18.58
N SER A 147 -5.33 -2.75 17.37
CA SER A 147 -6.04 -3.12 16.14
C SER A 147 -5.40 -4.30 15.40
N LYS A 148 -4.25 -4.79 15.90
CA LYS A 148 -3.54 -5.93 15.32
C LYS A 148 -4.34 -7.21 15.54
N ASN A 149 -4.62 -7.92 14.46
CA ASN A 149 -5.28 -9.21 14.51
C ASN A 149 -4.41 -10.29 13.85
N LEU A 150 -3.73 -11.07 14.68
CA LEU A 150 -2.79 -12.10 14.25
C LEU A 150 -3.43 -13.25 13.45
N ARG A 151 -4.77 -13.38 13.46
CA ARG A 151 -5.47 -14.35 12.61
C ARG A 151 -5.13 -14.17 11.13
N PHE A 152 -4.97 -12.92 10.68
CA PHE A 152 -4.71 -12.60 9.29
C PHE A 152 -3.22 -12.58 8.93
N TRP A 153 -2.33 -12.64 9.93
CA TRP A 153 -0.89 -12.52 9.73
C TRP A 153 -0.32 -13.89 9.35
N PRO A 154 0.30 -14.05 8.17
CA PRO A 154 0.92 -15.30 7.75
C PRO A 154 1.87 -15.88 8.80
N THR A 155 1.83 -17.20 8.98
CA THR A 155 2.81 -17.95 9.78
C THR A 155 3.95 -18.53 8.94
N HIS A 156 3.77 -18.52 7.61
CA HIS A 156 4.78 -18.91 6.64
C HIS A 156 5.03 -17.75 5.66
N PRO A 157 6.30 -17.39 5.41
CA PRO A 157 7.49 -17.94 6.07
C PRO A 157 7.53 -17.64 7.57
N SER A 158 8.25 -18.45 8.34
CA SER A 158 8.26 -18.38 9.81
C SER A 158 8.76 -17.03 10.35
N SER A 159 9.50 -16.30 9.54
CA SER A 159 9.97 -14.96 9.86
C SER A 159 9.00 -13.83 9.54
N PHE A 160 7.95 -14.08 8.74
CA PHE A 160 7.06 -13.03 8.23
C PHE A 160 6.60 -12.06 9.32
N ARG A 161 6.09 -12.59 10.44
CA ARG A 161 5.52 -11.77 11.51
C ARG A 161 6.57 -10.90 12.20
N SER A 162 7.75 -11.45 12.49
CA SER A 162 8.81 -10.70 13.18
C SER A 162 9.47 -9.68 12.26
N THR A 163 9.61 -9.99 10.97
CA THR A 163 10.06 -9.02 9.96
C THR A 163 9.06 -7.88 9.82
N LEU A 164 7.76 -8.19 9.67
CA LEU A 164 6.71 -7.18 9.53
C LEU A 164 6.61 -6.27 10.76
N GLU A 165 6.78 -6.81 11.96
CA GLU A 165 6.81 -6.01 13.20
C GLU A 165 7.96 -5.00 13.21
N LYS A 166 9.17 -5.44 12.86
CA LYS A 166 10.35 -4.57 12.78
C LYS A 166 10.18 -3.53 11.68
N TYR A 167 9.76 -3.95 10.49
CA TYR A 167 9.55 -3.06 9.35
C TYR A 167 8.46 -2.01 9.64
N SER A 168 7.35 -2.42 10.26
CA SER A 168 6.28 -1.50 10.69
C SER A 168 6.75 -0.50 11.76
N LEU A 169 7.71 -0.86 12.61
CA LEU A 169 8.31 0.07 13.58
C LEU A 169 9.17 1.12 12.89
N GLU A 170 10.01 0.71 11.94
CA GLU A 170 10.83 1.64 11.16
C GLU A 170 9.98 2.56 10.27
N LEU A 171 8.93 2.03 9.62
CA LEU A 171 7.98 2.84 8.87
C LEU A 171 7.25 3.87 9.74
N LYS A 172 6.87 3.50 10.98
CA LYS A 172 6.31 4.46 11.94
C LYS A 172 7.30 5.59 12.23
N ARG A 173 8.57 5.25 12.55
CA ARG A 173 9.62 6.25 12.83
C ARG A 173 9.79 7.22 11.65
N VAL A 174 9.93 6.69 10.44
CA VAL A 174 10.06 7.50 9.22
C VAL A 174 8.84 8.40 9.01
N SER A 175 7.64 7.85 9.18
CA SER A 175 6.39 8.60 9.02
C SER A 175 6.27 9.75 10.02
N GLU A 176 6.57 9.50 11.30
CA GLU A 176 6.54 10.52 12.35
C GLU A 176 7.53 11.66 12.07
N CYS A 177 8.77 11.34 11.73
CA CYS A 177 9.77 12.35 11.37
C CYS A 177 9.32 13.19 10.16
N LEU A 178 8.78 12.54 9.12
CA LEU A 178 8.30 13.25 7.92
C LEU A 178 7.11 14.16 8.25
N PHE A 179 6.14 13.68 9.03
CA PHE A 179 4.99 14.48 9.47
C PHE A 179 5.41 15.67 10.35
N GLU A 180 6.40 15.50 11.23
CA GLU A 180 6.94 16.59 12.04
C GLU A 180 7.50 17.71 11.17
N VAL A 181 8.29 17.37 10.14
CA VAL A 181 8.85 18.35 9.20
C VAL A 181 7.74 19.05 8.42
N ILE A 182 6.80 18.31 7.84
CA ILE A 182 5.67 18.90 7.11
C ILE A 182 4.86 19.85 8.00
N CYS A 183 4.62 19.48 9.27
CA CYS A 183 3.91 20.33 10.22
C CYS A 183 4.70 21.60 10.57
N GLN A 184 6.02 21.52 10.67
CA GLN A 184 6.87 22.69 10.92
C GLN A 184 6.83 23.67 9.75
N GLU A 185 6.92 23.17 8.51
CA GLU A 185 6.83 23.98 7.29
C GLU A 185 5.48 24.69 7.17
N LEU A 186 4.37 23.96 7.39
CA LEU A 186 3.03 24.56 7.37
C LEU A 186 2.86 25.66 8.44
N ARG A 187 3.44 25.47 9.64
CA ARG A 187 3.42 26.47 10.72
C ARG A 187 4.31 27.67 10.45
N ALA A 188 5.43 27.50 9.74
CA ALA A 188 6.27 28.61 9.31
C ALA A 188 5.51 29.49 8.31
N GLN A 189 4.92 28.88 7.29
CA GLN A 189 4.15 29.58 6.25
C GLN A 189 2.96 30.36 6.83
N ALA A 190 2.23 29.79 7.80
CA ALA A 190 1.11 30.47 8.44
C ALA A 190 1.52 31.73 9.22
N ARG A 191 2.76 31.80 9.70
CA ARG A 191 3.30 32.98 10.42
C ARG A 191 3.77 34.10 9.48
N ASP A 192 4.05 33.76 8.23
CA ASP A 192 4.53 34.70 7.21
C ASP A 192 3.40 35.27 6.34
N THR A 193 2.16 34.77 6.50
CA THR A 193 0.95 35.37 5.90
C THR A 193 0.52 36.64 6.66
N PRO A 194 0.38 37.81 5.98
CA PRO A 194 0.00 39.08 6.60
C PRO A 194 -1.36 39.10 7.30
#